data_AF-A0A9W6BTS2-F1
#
_entry.id   AF-A0A9W6BTS2-F1
#
_cell.length_a   1.000
_cell.length_b   1.000
_cell.length_c   1.000
_cell.angle_alpha   90.00
_cell.angle_beta   90.00
_cell.angle_gamma   90.00
#
_symmetry.space_group_name_H-M   'P 1'
#
loop_
_entity.id
_entity.type
_entity.pdbx_description
1 polymer ?
#
loop_
_entity_poly.entity_id
_entity_poly.type
_entity_poly.pdbx_seq_one_letter_code
_entity_poly.pdbx_strand_id
1 'polypeptide(L)'
;MVIMELRKPFLLGCCLVLALGCCCVPSARAYLNVAHMVNTDKALNWAVDTQGANAVEMDLVFEADRPTKFQHGGICDCSCYFAQQLFFQIFSQTLVPLDSSNVCSPLSFSCAASSDATTQLNLVATKKTVALVYIDSKIDKISGVAGNEVIMRLIGSRAWVLLRTALLEKGYNGKLLVGVPEAKYWPYLHALLTSAQRDPSPTAKAFLAAKRLMLTIDGDSYNSVVPKLKEFKANNMTVVYSRGISACAPQISYFDDIKKAVAEGIFNEILIWTLDRSSSMTDYINAGVTGIVTNKPIIGYNTARKQDMFTKRTPEDVLPATPVCSGALSGGGVWGGDYCSGCDCNYVNKGLFKRSGCAISEPPPANTACKCIYRGAWTCGGEVVPCSDSTSPFCKSPGYDKNTCQQGRGDCDGY
;
A
#
# COMPACT_ATOMS: atom_id res chain seq x y z
N MET A 1 45.29 11.45 51.87
CA MET A 1 46.57 11.65 51.16
C MET A 1 46.79 10.41 50.29
N VAL A 2 46.76 10.58 48.96
CA VAL A 2 47.33 9.73 47.86
C VAL A 2 47.01 8.22 47.91
N ILE A 3 46.06 7.70 47.11
CA ILE A 3 46.14 7.23 45.70
C ILE A 3 47.10 6.04 45.43
N MET A 4 46.47 4.92 45.05
CA MET A 4 46.79 3.84 44.07
C MET A 4 48.21 3.24 43.99
N GLU A 5 48.30 1.91 44.05
CA GLU A 5 48.33 1.00 42.89
C GLU A 5 48.57 -0.44 43.36
N LEU A 6 47.82 -1.41 42.81
CA LEU A 6 48.21 -2.82 42.84
C LEU A 6 48.01 -3.42 41.46
N ARG A 7 49.13 -3.65 40.78
CA ARG A 7 49.26 -4.51 39.59
C ARG A 7 49.30 -5.98 40.00
N LYS A 8 48.75 -6.88 39.16
CA LYS A 8 49.31 -8.18 38.67
C LYS A 8 48.16 -9.09 38.08
N PRO A 9 48.44 -10.19 37.34
CA PRO A 9 48.47 -10.20 35.87
C PRO A 9 47.68 -11.38 35.21
N PHE A 10 47.70 -11.42 33.88
CA PHE A 10 47.70 -12.61 33.00
C PHE A 10 46.69 -13.76 33.23
N LEU A 11 45.71 -13.85 32.32
CA LEU A 11 45.13 -15.12 31.87
C LEU A 11 44.96 -15.05 30.34
N LEU A 12 45.86 -15.70 29.62
CA LEU A 12 45.75 -15.98 28.19
C LEU A 12 44.75 -17.14 28.04
N GLY A 13 43.55 -16.84 27.54
CA GLY A 13 42.55 -17.84 27.14
C GLY A 13 42.13 -17.56 25.70
N CYS A 14 42.38 -18.53 24.82
CA CYS A 14 42.09 -18.50 23.38
C CYS A 14 40.68 -18.00 23.04
N CYS A 15 40.58 -16.82 22.41
CA CYS A 15 39.43 -16.49 21.55
C CYS A 15 39.68 -17.07 20.15
N LEU A 16 39.22 -18.29 19.93
CA LEU A 16 39.02 -18.82 18.58
C LEU A 16 37.74 -18.15 18.04
N VAL A 17 37.91 -17.15 17.17
CA VAL A 17 36.82 -16.44 16.50
C VAL A 17 36.20 -17.39 15.48
N LEU A 18 35.09 -18.04 15.85
CA LEU A 18 34.14 -18.58 14.88
C LEU A 18 33.33 -17.40 14.33
N ALA A 19 33.79 -16.87 13.20
CA ALA A 19 33.03 -15.95 12.36
C ALA A 19 31.85 -16.71 11.72
N LEU A 20 30.81 -16.99 12.51
CA LEU A 20 29.49 -17.25 11.98
C LEU A 20 28.93 -15.89 11.57
N GLY A 21 28.98 -15.63 10.26
CA GLY A 21 28.32 -14.50 9.65
C GLY A 21 26.86 -14.48 10.08
N CYS A 22 26.49 -13.50 10.90
CA CYS A 22 25.12 -13.12 11.09
C CYS A 22 24.63 -12.62 9.73
N CYS A 23 24.01 -13.50 8.95
CA CYS A 23 23.21 -13.08 7.81
C CYS A 23 22.07 -12.22 8.36
N CYS A 24 22.31 -10.92 8.48
CA CYS A 24 21.23 -9.94 8.53
C CYS A 24 20.46 -10.11 7.22
N VAL A 25 19.45 -10.97 7.23
CA VAL A 25 18.43 -10.97 6.19
C VAL A 25 17.87 -9.54 6.18
N PRO A 26 17.95 -8.80 5.07
CA PRO A 26 17.38 -7.46 5.01
C PRO A 26 15.93 -7.56 5.47
N SER A 27 15.57 -6.82 6.52
CA SER A 27 14.17 -6.74 6.95
C SER A 27 13.37 -6.29 5.75
N ALA A 28 12.46 -7.14 5.28
CA ALA A 28 11.68 -6.85 4.10
C ALA A 28 10.99 -5.49 4.24
N ARG A 29 11.08 -4.66 3.19
CA ARG A 29 10.65 -3.28 3.26
C ARG A 29 9.12 -3.22 3.20
N ALA A 30 8.51 -2.62 4.21
CA ALA A 30 7.06 -2.50 4.26
C ALA A 30 6.55 -1.38 3.32
N TYR A 31 5.45 -1.64 2.60
CA TYR A 31 4.96 -0.86 1.46
C TYR A 31 3.48 -0.48 1.59
N LEU A 32 3.11 0.70 1.10
CA LEU A 32 1.72 1.15 0.98
C LEU A 32 1.25 1.04 -0.48
N ASN A 33 0.34 0.10 -0.74
CA ASN A 33 -0.40 -0.04 -1.98
C ASN A 33 -1.69 0.76 -1.85
N VAL A 34 -1.64 2.04 -2.21
CA VAL A 34 -2.74 2.99 -2.01
C VAL A 34 -3.64 2.96 -3.25
N ALA A 35 -4.87 2.49 -3.09
CA ALA A 35 -5.87 2.59 -4.14
C ALA A 35 -6.32 4.05 -4.29
N HIS A 36 -6.27 4.55 -5.52
CA HIS A 36 -6.65 5.92 -5.90
C HIS A 36 -8.17 6.08 -6.01
N MET A 37 -8.71 7.27 -5.69
CA MET A 37 -10.10 7.65 -5.95
C MET A 37 -11.15 6.68 -5.37
N VAL A 38 -10.95 6.18 -4.16
CA VAL A 38 -11.83 5.20 -3.50
C VAL A 38 -13.07 5.89 -2.91
N ASN A 39 -13.83 6.55 -3.77
CA ASN A 39 -14.92 7.46 -3.41
C ASN A 39 -16.28 6.78 -3.21
N THR A 40 -16.36 5.45 -3.35
CA THR A 40 -17.59 4.68 -3.18
C THR A 40 -17.32 3.38 -2.39
N ASP A 41 -18.38 2.80 -1.86
CA ASP A 41 -18.38 1.50 -1.21
C ASP A 41 -17.91 0.38 -2.16
N LYS A 42 -18.36 0.42 -3.42
CA LYS A 42 -17.94 -0.50 -4.48
C LYS A 42 -16.45 -0.40 -4.74
N ALA A 43 -15.92 0.81 -4.86
CA ALA A 43 -14.48 1.01 -5.07
C ALA A 43 -13.66 0.52 -3.87
N LEU A 44 -14.15 0.74 -2.64
CA LEU A 44 -13.47 0.29 -1.43
C LEU A 44 -13.41 -1.23 -1.35
N ASN A 45 -14.55 -1.91 -1.49
CA ASN A 45 -14.62 -3.37 -1.43
C ASN A 45 -13.79 -3.99 -2.57
N TRP A 46 -13.89 -3.44 -3.78
CA TRP A 46 -13.06 -3.86 -4.89
C TRP A 46 -11.58 -3.73 -4.57
N ALA A 47 -11.11 -2.54 -4.17
CA ALA A 47 -9.70 -2.26 -3.95
C ALA A 47 -9.09 -3.14 -2.84
N VAL A 48 -9.74 -3.17 -1.68
CA VAL A 48 -9.22 -3.83 -0.48
C VAL A 48 -9.44 -5.33 -0.53
N ASP A 49 -10.65 -5.78 -0.85
CA ASP A 49 -11.01 -7.19 -0.72
C ASP A 49 -10.56 -8.02 -1.93
N THR A 50 -10.37 -7.40 -3.09
CA THR A 50 -10.07 -8.13 -4.34
C THR A 50 -8.76 -7.74 -5.03
N GLN A 51 -8.26 -6.52 -4.84
CA GLN A 51 -7.08 -6.02 -5.57
C GLN A 51 -5.81 -5.92 -4.71
N GLY A 52 -5.87 -6.26 -3.41
CA GLY A 52 -4.70 -6.24 -2.52
C GLY A 52 -4.25 -4.84 -2.11
N ALA A 53 -5.14 -3.84 -2.15
CA ALA A 53 -4.87 -2.54 -1.55
C ALA A 53 -4.86 -2.67 -0.01
N ASN A 54 -3.82 -2.14 0.63
CA ASN A 54 -3.75 -2.00 2.09
C ASN A 54 -3.88 -0.54 2.53
N ALA A 55 -4.14 0.35 1.59
CA ALA A 55 -4.35 1.76 1.83
C ALA A 55 -5.32 2.31 0.79
N VAL A 56 -6.04 3.38 1.12
CA VAL A 56 -7.01 4.01 0.22
C VAL A 56 -6.83 5.52 0.26
N GLU A 57 -6.94 6.16 -0.89
CA GLU A 57 -7.06 7.60 -1.07
C GLU A 57 -8.52 7.93 -1.44
N MET A 58 -9.06 8.99 -0.84
CA MET A 58 -10.44 9.43 -1.06
C MET A 58 -10.52 10.97 -1.12
N ASP A 59 -11.27 11.46 -2.10
CA ASP A 59 -11.39 12.89 -2.44
C ASP A 59 -12.49 13.57 -1.61
N LEU A 60 -12.14 14.21 -0.49
CA LEU A 60 -13.12 14.86 0.38
C LEU A 60 -13.56 16.21 -0.19
N VAL A 61 -14.84 16.32 -0.55
CA VAL A 61 -15.47 17.52 -1.07
C VAL A 61 -16.25 18.26 0.03
N PHE A 62 -16.27 19.57 -0.12
CA PHE A 62 -16.95 20.48 0.80
C PHE A 62 -18.09 21.22 0.09
N GLU A 63 -19.24 21.30 0.75
CA GLU A 63 -20.33 22.20 0.38
C GLU A 63 -20.28 23.40 1.32
N ALA A 64 -19.96 24.57 0.75
CA ALA A 64 -19.52 25.74 1.50
C ALA A 64 -18.38 25.39 2.46
N ASP A 65 -18.65 25.33 3.76
CA ASP A 65 -17.68 25.08 4.82
C ASP A 65 -17.89 23.72 5.52
N ARG A 66 -18.66 22.81 4.93
CA ARG A 66 -18.96 21.48 5.48
C ARG A 66 -18.39 20.37 4.61
N PRO A 67 -17.65 19.40 5.16
CA PRO A 67 -17.28 18.19 4.43
C PRO A 67 -18.53 17.32 4.25
N THR A 68 -18.90 17.00 3.00
CA THR A 68 -20.19 16.32 2.72
C THR A 68 -20.06 14.97 2.04
N LYS A 69 -19.11 14.81 1.12
CA LYS A 69 -19.02 13.60 0.30
C LYS A 69 -17.60 13.30 -0.14
N PHE A 70 -17.36 12.04 -0.50
CA PHE A 70 -16.20 11.66 -1.28
C PHE A 70 -16.55 11.67 -2.75
N GLN A 71 -15.82 12.46 -3.52
CA GLN A 71 -16.01 12.62 -4.96
C GLN A 71 -14.82 13.36 -5.57
N HIS A 72 -14.21 12.82 -6.61
CA HIS A 72 -13.19 13.57 -7.35
C HIS A 72 -13.82 14.74 -8.16
N GLY A 73 -14.80 14.43 -9.00
CA GLY A 73 -15.44 15.37 -9.92
C GLY A 73 -14.56 15.74 -11.13
N GLY A 74 -15.15 16.46 -12.09
CA GLY A 74 -14.42 17.01 -13.25
C GLY A 74 -13.69 15.97 -14.11
N ILE A 75 -12.45 16.29 -14.49
CA ILE A 75 -11.55 15.41 -15.24
C ILE A 75 -10.68 14.63 -14.26
N CYS A 76 -10.54 13.32 -14.47
CA CYS A 76 -9.72 12.43 -13.66
C CYS A 76 -9.07 11.34 -14.51
N ASP A 77 -8.35 10.41 -13.88
CA ASP A 77 -7.69 9.29 -14.58
C ASP A 77 -8.66 8.43 -15.39
N CYS A 78 -9.92 8.32 -14.95
CA CYS A 78 -10.98 7.64 -15.71
C CYS A 78 -11.33 8.34 -17.02
N SER A 79 -11.15 9.65 -17.13
CA SER A 79 -11.44 10.41 -18.35
C SER A 79 -10.51 9.98 -19.49
N CYS A 80 -9.20 9.90 -19.25
CA CYS A 80 -8.26 9.44 -20.28
C CYS A 80 -8.30 7.93 -20.48
N TYR A 81 -8.58 7.15 -19.44
CA TYR A 81 -8.79 5.71 -19.58
C TYR A 81 -9.94 5.43 -20.57
N PHE A 82 -11.08 6.10 -20.40
CA PHE A 82 -12.22 5.97 -21.31
C PHE A 82 -11.89 6.49 -22.72
N ALA A 83 -11.21 7.63 -22.84
CA ALA A 83 -10.82 8.18 -24.14
C ALA A 83 -9.89 7.23 -24.92
N GLN A 84 -8.93 6.59 -24.23
CA GLN A 84 -8.05 5.59 -24.83
C GLN A 84 -8.85 4.37 -25.32
N GLN A 85 -9.78 3.87 -24.50
CA GLN A 85 -10.63 2.75 -24.88
C GLN A 85 -11.49 3.05 -26.11
N LEU A 86 -12.13 4.23 -26.15
CA LEU A 86 -12.94 4.65 -27.28
C LEU A 86 -12.10 4.79 -28.56
N PHE A 87 -10.90 5.37 -28.46
CA PHE A 87 -9.96 5.46 -29.58
C PHE A 87 -9.60 4.06 -30.12
N PHE A 88 -9.20 3.13 -29.25
CA PHE A 88 -8.90 1.76 -29.68
C PHE A 88 -10.10 1.08 -30.34
N GLN A 89 -11.30 1.22 -29.79
CA GLN A 89 -12.50 0.60 -30.36
C GLN A 89 -12.81 1.12 -31.78
N ILE A 90 -12.68 2.43 -32.00
CA ILE A 90 -12.93 3.05 -33.31
C ILE A 90 -11.90 2.60 -34.34
N PHE A 91 -10.61 2.59 -33.99
CA PHE A 91 -9.53 2.37 -34.96
C PHE A 91 -9.12 0.91 -35.15
N SER A 92 -9.37 0.03 -34.17
CA SER A 92 -9.00 -1.40 -34.26
C SER A 92 -10.14 -2.31 -34.73
N GLN A 93 -11.38 -1.79 -34.84
CA GLN A 93 -12.61 -2.59 -35.06
C GLN A 93 -12.76 -3.78 -34.11
N THR A 94 -12.01 -3.79 -33.01
CA THR A 94 -11.96 -4.87 -32.03
C THR A 94 -12.51 -4.32 -30.72
N LEU A 95 -13.45 -5.05 -30.12
CA LEU A 95 -13.92 -4.73 -28.77
C LEU A 95 -12.77 -5.01 -27.80
N VAL A 96 -12.14 -3.96 -27.27
CA VAL A 96 -11.20 -4.09 -26.16
C VAL A 96 -12.03 -4.20 -24.88
N PRO A 97 -11.97 -5.33 -24.14
CA PRO A 97 -12.69 -5.46 -22.88
C PRO A 97 -12.23 -4.40 -21.88
N LEU A 98 -13.18 -3.83 -21.14
CA LEU A 98 -12.88 -2.89 -20.07
C LEU A 98 -12.07 -3.61 -18.98
N ASP A 99 -10.97 -2.99 -18.56
CA ASP A 99 -10.04 -3.52 -17.56
C ASP A 99 -10.68 -3.44 -16.17
N SER A 100 -11.17 -4.59 -15.70
CA SER A 100 -11.76 -4.73 -14.36
C SER A 100 -10.74 -4.60 -13.22
N SER A 101 -9.44 -4.57 -13.53
CA SER A 101 -8.37 -4.31 -12.56
C SER A 101 -8.06 -2.82 -12.36
N ASN A 102 -8.83 -1.93 -12.98
CA ASN A 102 -8.73 -0.48 -12.79
C ASN A 102 -9.88 0.07 -11.92
N VAL A 103 -9.60 1.02 -11.03
CA VAL A 103 -10.59 1.64 -10.13
C VAL A 103 -11.73 2.34 -10.86
N CYS A 104 -11.53 2.71 -12.12
CA CYS A 104 -12.60 3.24 -12.94
C CYS A 104 -13.74 2.22 -13.14
N SER A 105 -13.47 0.91 -13.10
CA SER A 105 -14.51 -0.12 -13.23
C SER A 105 -15.55 -0.06 -12.11
N PRO A 106 -15.21 -0.15 -10.80
CA PRO A 106 -16.20 -0.02 -9.72
C PRO A 106 -16.80 1.38 -9.60
N LEU A 107 -16.20 2.40 -10.22
CA LEU A 107 -16.74 3.77 -10.32
C LEU A 107 -17.66 3.97 -11.54
N SER A 108 -18.00 2.91 -12.27
CA SER A 108 -18.76 2.99 -13.53
C SER A 108 -18.15 3.96 -14.53
N PHE A 109 -16.82 4.03 -14.55
CA PHE A 109 -15.99 4.91 -15.38
C PHE A 109 -16.31 6.40 -15.22
N SER A 110 -16.82 6.79 -14.05
CA SER A 110 -17.25 8.15 -13.76
C SER A 110 -16.38 8.82 -12.71
N CYS A 111 -15.80 9.97 -13.06
CA CYS A 111 -15.16 10.86 -12.09
C CYS A 111 -16.17 11.48 -11.10
N ALA A 112 -17.47 11.39 -11.39
CA ALA A 112 -18.53 11.90 -10.53
C ALA A 112 -19.13 10.84 -9.58
N ALA A 113 -18.67 9.59 -9.65
CA ALA A 113 -19.03 8.57 -8.67
C ALA A 113 -18.69 9.06 -7.25
N SER A 114 -19.66 8.94 -6.34
CA SER A 114 -19.57 9.57 -5.03
C SER A 114 -20.34 8.80 -3.96
N SER A 115 -20.01 9.12 -2.71
CA SER A 115 -20.69 8.62 -1.52
C SER A 115 -20.74 9.72 -0.45
N ASP A 116 -21.75 9.66 0.42
CA ASP A 116 -21.79 10.50 1.63
C ASP A 116 -20.55 10.24 2.50
N ALA A 117 -19.93 11.31 3.00
CA ALA A 117 -18.65 11.20 3.67
C ALA A 117 -18.74 10.41 4.99
N THR A 118 -19.83 10.56 5.74
CA THR A 118 -20.01 9.82 6.98
C THR A 118 -20.17 8.32 6.69
N THR A 119 -21.00 8.00 5.70
CA THR A 119 -21.29 6.62 5.30
C THR A 119 -20.04 5.90 4.82
N GLN A 120 -19.25 6.54 3.96
CA GLN A 120 -18.01 5.96 3.44
C GLN A 120 -16.96 5.77 4.54
N LEU A 121 -16.75 6.76 5.42
CA LEU A 121 -15.79 6.64 6.53
C LEU A 121 -16.19 5.53 7.51
N ASN A 122 -17.49 5.42 7.82
CA ASN A 122 -18.00 4.34 8.67
C ASN A 122 -17.68 2.97 8.06
N LEU A 123 -17.83 2.82 6.73
CA LEU A 123 -17.51 1.58 6.03
C LEU A 123 -16.00 1.30 6.04
N VAL A 124 -15.16 2.30 5.76
CA VAL A 124 -13.69 2.18 5.83
C VAL A 124 -13.25 1.73 7.22
N ALA A 125 -13.87 2.22 8.29
CA ALA A 125 -13.55 1.83 9.66
C ALA A 125 -13.74 0.33 9.93
N THR A 126 -14.58 -0.35 9.15
CA THR A 126 -14.78 -1.81 9.25
C THR A 126 -13.64 -2.62 8.60
N LYS A 127 -12.82 -1.99 7.74
CA LYS A 127 -11.75 -2.66 6.98
C LYS A 127 -10.47 -2.76 7.81
N LYS A 128 -10.33 -3.86 8.56
CA LYS A 128 -9.18 -4.12 9.45
C LYS A 128 -7.82 -4.21 8.74
N THR A 129 -7.80 -4.53 7.46
CA THR A 129 -6.59 -4.63 6.64
C THR A 129 -6.11 -3.28 6.08
N VAL A 130 -6.89 -2.20 6.23
CA VAL A 130 -6.51 -0.87 5.75
C VAL A 130 -5.55 -0.22 6.75
N ALA A 131 -4.28 -0.19 6.39
CA ALA A 131 -3.20 0.39 7.20
C ALA A 131 -3.12 1.92 7.10
N LEU A 132 -3.64 2.50 6.01
CA LEU A 132 -3.66 3.95 5.78
C LEU A 132 -4.95 4.39 5.07
N VAL A 133 -5.56 5.43 5.61
CA VAL A 133 -6.58 6.24 4.93
C VAL A 133 -5.95 7.58 4.59
N TYR A 134 -5.92 7.91 3.30
CA TYR A 134 -5.46 9.20 2.78
C TYR A 134 -6.68 10.02 2.35
N ILE A 135 -6.89 11.16 3.01
CA ILE A 135 -7.92 12.14 2.69
C ILE A 135 -7.31 13.23 1.82
N ASP A 136 -7.64 13.24 0.52
CA ASP A 136 -7.34 14.36 -0.36
C ASP A 136 -8.42 15.43 -0.18
N SER A 137 -8.09 16.47 0.58
CA SER A 137 -9.06 17.53 0.88
C SER A 137 -9.17 18.49 -0.30
N LYS A 138 -10.26 18.39 -1.07
CA LYS A 138 -10.57 19.24 -2.24
C LYS A 138 -11.00 20.66 -1.85
N ILE A 139 -10.27 21.28 -0.93
CA ILE A 139 -10.52 22.65 -0.47
C ILE A 139 -10.39 23.65 -1.62
N ASP A 140 -9.56 23.38 -2.62
CA ASP A 140 -9.40 24.21 -3.82
C ASP A 140 -10.68 24.35 -4.65
N LYS A 141 -11.66 23.45 -4.46
CA LYS A 141 -12.96 23.50 -5.16
C LYS A 141 -13.97 24.46 -4.52
N ILE A 142 -13.65 25.03 -3.37
CA ILE A 142 -14.53 25.98 -2.69
C ILE A 142 -14.26 27.38 -3.23
N SER A 143 -15.27 27.98 -3.86
CA SER A 143 -15.16 29.33 -4.40
C SER A 143 -14.79 30.35 -3.32
N GLY A 144 -13.81 31.21 -3.60
CA GLY A 144 -13.39 32.29 -2.70
C GLY A 144 -12.62 31.86 -1.45
N VAL A 145 -12.27 30.57 -1.29
CA VAL A 145 -11.51 30.12 -0.11
C VAL A 145 -10.03 30.49 -0.19
N ALA A 146 -9.46 30.56 -1.40
CA ALA A 146 -8.05 30.89 -1.60
C ALA A 146 -7.77 32.31 -1.05
N GLY A 147 -6.78 32.43 -0.16
CA GLY A 147 -6.46 33.69 0.52
C GLY A 147 -7.35 34.02 1.73
N ASN A 148 -8.39 33.23 2.03
CA ASN A 148 -9.24 33.42 3.20
C ASN A 148 -8.87 32.43 4.32
N GLU A 149 -7.86 32.78 5.13
CA GLU A 149 -7.39 31.91 6.21
C GLU A 149 -8.47 31.54 7.23
N VAL A 150 -9.39 32.46 7.54
CA VAL A 150 -10.46 32.22 8.52
C VAL A 150 -11.35 31.08 8.06
N ILE A 151 -11.76 31.09 6.78
CA ILE A 151 -12.56 30.02 6.20
C ILE A 151 -11.75 28.71 6.12
N MET A 152 -10.50 28.74 5.66
CA MET A 152 -9.66 27.53 5.61
C MET A 152 -9.54 26.87 6.98
N ARG A 153 -9.33 27.67 8.04
CA ARG A 153 -9.23 27.17 9.41
C ARG A 153 -10.55 26.58 9.90
N LEU A 154 -11.68 27.23 9.62
CA LEU A 154 -13.01 26.70 9.97
C LEU A 154 -13.26 25.33 9.33
N ILE A 155 -12.93 25.20 8.04
CA ILE A 155 -13.10 23.95 7.28
C ILE A 155 -12.17 22.86 7.85
N GLY A 156 -10.91 23.19 8.13
CA GLY A 156 -9.94 22.25 8.73
C GLY A 156 -10.42 21.69 10.07
N SER A 157 -10.95 22.56 10.93
CA SER A 157 -11.53 22.15 12.22
C SER A 157 -12.74 21.22 12.05
N ARG A 158 -13.60 21.49 11.06
CA ARG A 158 -14.79 20.65 10.79
C ARG A 158 -14.44 19.31 10.16
N ALA A 159 -13.43 19.27 9.30
CA ALA A 159 -12.91 18.02 8.76
C ALA A 159 -12.38 17.12 9.86
N TRP A 160 -11.66 17.66 10.86
CA TRP A 160 -11.27 16.88 12.04
C TRP A 160 -12.48 16.26 12.75
N VAL A 161 -13.54 17.04 12.98
CA VAL A 161 -14.74 16.54 13.66
C VAL A 161 -15.35 15.36 12.90
N LEU A 162 -15.49 15.45 11.58
CA LEU A 162 -15.96 14.35 10.74
C LEU A 162 -15.05 13.12 10.84
N LEU A 163 -13.74 13.30 10.69
CA LEU A 163 -12.78 12.18 10.70
C LEU A 163 -12.74 11.49 12.07
N ARG A 164 -12.81 12.24 13.17
CA ARG A 164 -12.93 11.64 14.50
C ARG A 164 -14.22 10.81 14.62
N THR A 165 -15.38 11.38 14.31
CA THR A 165 -16.68 10.74 14.61
C THR A 165 -17.01 9.59 13.68
N ALA A 166 -16.73 9.75 12.39
CA ALA A 166 -17.13 8.81 11.35
C ALA A 166 -16.06 7.75 11.03
N LEU A 167 -14.79 7.99 11.40
CA LEU A 167 -13.71 7.02 11.16
C LEU A 167 -13.15 6.47 12.47
N LEU A 168 -12.58 7.33 13.32
CA LEU A 168 -11.83 6.87 14.50
C LEU A 168 -12.75 6.25 15.56
N GLU A 169 -13.86 6.90 15.89
CA GLU A 169 -14.85 6.39 16.85
C GLU A 169 -15.64 5.19 16.31
N LYS A 170 -15.50 4.89 15.03
CA LYS A 170 -16.01 3.66 14.40
C LYS A 170 -15.02 2.51 14.40
N GLY A 171 -13.87 2.67 15.05
CA GLY A 171 -12.92 1.59 15.30
C GLY A 171 -11.78 1.49 14.30
N TYR A 172 -11.59 2.50 13.44
CA TYR A 172 -10.41 2.57 12.59
C TYR A 172 -9.14 2.77 13.43
N ASN A 173 -8.18 1.86 13.28
CA ASN A 173 -6.95 1.84 14.09
C ASN A 173 -5.66 2.05 13.29
N GLY A 174 -5.77 2.19 11.96
CA GLY A 174 -4.65 2.45 11.06
C GLY A 174 -4.15 3.90 11.12
N LYS A 175 -3.32 4.30 10.17
CA LYS A 175 -2.85 5.69 10.02
C LYS A 175 -3.85 6.53 9.25
N LEU A 176 -3.93 7.81 9.55
CA LEU A 176 -4.75 8.79 8.83
C LEU A 176 -3.82 9.85 8.25
N LEU A 177 -3.74 9.94 6.93
CA LEU A 177 -3.08 11.01 6.22
C LEU A 177 -4.12 12.02 5.75
N VAL A 178 -3.91 13.29 6.07
CA VAL A 178 -4.74 14.38 5.54
C VAL A 178 -3.88 15.29 4.67
N GLY A 179 -4.27 15.43 3.41
CA GLY A 179 -3.59 16.27 2.43
C GLY A 179 -4.39 17.50 2.05
N VAL A 180 -3.67 18.50 1.56
CA VAL A 180 -4.23 19.64 0.82
C VAL A 180 -3.52 19.76 -0.54
N PRO A 181 -4.18 20.33 -1.56
CA PRO A 181 -3.65 20.33 -2.92
C PRO A 181 -2.43 21.24 -3.08
N GLU A 182 -2.31 22.33 -2.34
CA GLU A 182 -1.21 23.31 -2.49
C GLU A 182 -0.85 23.91 -1.14
N ALA A 183 0.39 24.41 -1.01
CA ALA A 183 0.93 24.99 0.20
C ALA A 183 0.17 26.24 0.65
N LYS A 184 -0.52 26.94 -0.26
CA LYS A 184 -1.39 28.07 0.10
C LYS A 184 -2.59 27.67 0.98
N TYR A 185 -2.97 26.39 1.01
CA TYR A 185 -4.04 25.86 1.86
C TYR A 185 -3.55 25.36 3.22
N TRP A 186 -2.27 25.59 3.54
CA TRP A 186 -1.64 25.25 4.82
C TRP A 186 -2.44 25.64 6.09
N PRO A 187 -3.15 26.79 6.16
CA PRO A 187 -3.99 27.12 7.32
C PRO A 187 -5.05 26.07 7.67
N TYR A 188 -5.56 25.32 6.68
CA TYR A 188 -6.48 24.19 6.89
C TYR A 188 -5.84 23.09 7.74
N LEU A 189 -4.63 22.64 7.38
CA LEU A 189 -3.92 21.57 8.10
C LEU A 189 -3.59 22.00 9.53
N HIS A 190 -3.19 23.26 9.73
CA HIS A 190 -2.96 23.79 11.08
C HIS A 190 -4.20 23.75 11.95
N ALA A 191 -5.35 24.14 11.42
CA ALA A 191 -6.60 24.14 12.19
C ALA A 191 -7.12 22.74 12.46
N LEU A 192 -6.97 21.82 11.51
CA LEU A 192 -7.26 20.40 11.70
C LEU A 192 -6.40 19.82 12.83
N LEU A 193 -5.09 20.07 12.80
CA LEU A 193 -4.18 19.62 13.84
C LEU A 193 -4.50 20.24 15.20
N THR A 194 -4.75 21.55 15.24
CA THR A 194 -5.11 22.25 16.48
C THR A 194 -6.40 21.69 17.07
N SER A 195 -7.38 21.38 16.23
CA SER A 195 -8.64 20.76 16.64
C SER A 195 -8.41 19.36 17.18
N ALA A 196 -7.56 18.57 16.52
CA ALA A 196 -7.17 17.24 16.98
C ALA A 196 -6.49 17.27 18.36
N GLN A 197 -5.52 18.16 18.55
CA GLN A 197 -4.77 18.28 19.80
C GLN A 197 -5.64 18.76 20.97
N ARG A 198 -6.68 19.55 20.69
CA ARG A 198 -7.63 20.04 21.70
C ARG A 198 -8.83 19.13 21.91
N ASP A 199 -8.95 18.06 21.13
CA ASP A 199 -10.10 17.18 21.19
C ASP A 199 -10.15 16.44 22.55
N PRO A 200 -11.24 16.56 23.32
CA PRO A 200 -11.32 15.90 24.62
C PRO A 200 -11.48 14.37 24.51
N SER A 201 -11.85 13.84 23.33
CA SER A 201 -12.12 12.42 23.12
C SER A 201 -10.91 11.54 23.48
N PRO A 202 -11.10 10.50 24.32
CA PRO A 202 -10.05 9.51 24.60
C PRO A 202 -9.51 8.86 23.33
N THR A 203 -10.38 8.59 22.35
CA THR A 203 -10.00 8.02 21.05
C THR A 203 -9.05 8.94 20.30
N ALA A 204 -9.37 10.24 20.23
CA ALA A 204 -8.52 11.24 19.60
C ALA A 204 -7.15 11.34 20.28
N LYS A 205 -7.14 11.42 21.62
CA LYS A 205 -5.90 11.49 22.42
C LYS A 205 -5.01 10.26 22.20
N ALA A 206 -5.58 9.07 22.25
CA ALA A 206 -4.85 7.82 22.01
C ALA A 206 -4.28 7.77 20.57
N PHE A 207 -5.07 8.21 19.59
CA PHE A 207 -4.67 8.24 18.18
C PHE A 207 -3.48 9.17 17.93
N LEU A 208 -3.50 10.37 18.54
CA LEU A 208 -2.40 11.33 18.45
C LEU A 208 -1.17 10.88 19.23
N ALA A 209 -1.34 10.31 20.43
CA ALA A 209 -0.24 9.75 21.21
C ALA A 209 0.48 8.62 20.44
N ALA A 210 -0.27 7.82 19.68
CA ALA A 210 0.27 6.80 18.79
C ALA A 210 0.86 7.35 17.48
N LYS A 211 0.90 8.68 17.30
CA LYS A 211 1.43 9.39 16.11
C LYS A 211 0.81 8.94 14.78
N ARG A 212 -0.49 8.61 14.80
CA ARG A 212 -1.21 8.07 13.63
C ARG A 212 -1.85 9.11 12.72
N LEU A 213 -1.93 10.37 13.16
CA LEU A 213 -2.29 11.49 12.30
C LEU A 213 -1.05 11.97 11.54
N MET A 214 -1.15 12.04 10.22
CA MET A 214 -0.10 12.46 9.30
C MET A 214 -0.60 13.56 8.37
N LEU A 215 0.31 14.43 7.95
CA LEU A 215 -0.01 15.61 7.13
C LEU A 215 0.84 15.63 5.86
N THR A 216 0.26 16.04 4.73
CA THR A 216 0.95 16.20 3.42
C THR A 216 0.41 17.41 2.64
N ILE A 217 1.15 17.84 1.62
CA ILE A 217 0.75 18.84 0.62
C ILE A 217 1.13 18.25 -0.75
N ASP A 218 0.19 18.12 -1.68
CA ASP A 218 0.34 17.15 -2.78
C ASP A 218 0.67 17.73 -4.18
N GLY A 219 0.24 18.95 -4.47
CA GLY A 219 0.30 19.54 -5.82
C GLY A 219 1.46 20.51 -6.07
N ASP A 220 2.21 20.89 -5.04
CA ASP A 220 3.30 21.86 -5.15
C ASP A 220 4.70 21.25 -5.34
N SER A 221 5.65 22.06 -5.80
CA SER A 221 7.05 21.64 -5.94
C SER A 221 7.71 21.32 -4.60
N TYR A 222 8.77 20.50 -4.61
CA TYR A 222 9.57 20.20 -3.42
C TYR A 222 9.93 21.44 -2.59
N ASN A 223 10.42 22.50 -3.24
CA ASN A 223 10.89 23.71 -2.57
C ASN A 223 9.77 24.51 -1.89
N SER A 224 8.53 24.39 -2.37
CA SER A 224 7.36 25.03 -1.77
C SER A 224 6.79 24.22 -0.61
N VAL A 225 6.82 22.88 -0.72
CA VAL A 225 6.19 21.95 0.22
C VAL A 225 7.06 21.67 1.45
N VAL A 226 8.35 21.35 1.25
CA VAL A 226 9.20 20.84 2.33
C VAL A 226 9.41 21.83 3.48
N PRO A 227 9.62 23.14 3.25
CA PRO A 227 9.72 24.09 4.35
C PRO A 227 8.49 24.07 5.25
N LYS A 228 7.28 23.95 4.66
CA LYS A 228 6.03 23.84 5.41
C LYS A 228 5.99 22.55 6.21
N LEU A 229 6.21 21.40 5.59
CA LEU A 229 6.21 20.12 6.33
C LEU A 229 7.25 20.08 7.46
N LYS A 230 8.39 20.77 7.31
CA LYS A 230 9.38 20.93 8.40
C LYS A 230 8.83 21.71 9.59
N GLU A 231 7.96 22.70 9.39
CA GLU A 231 7.25 23.39 10.48
C GLU A 231 6.41 22.42 11.31
N PHE A 232 5.67 21.49 10.68
CA PHE A 232 4.94 20.44 11.40
C PHE A 232 5.88 19.43 12.08
N LYS A 233 6.94 19.01 11.39
CA LYS A 233 7.92 18.06 11.94
C LYS A 233 8.59 18.61 13.20
N ALA A 234 8.93 19.90 13.22
CA ALA A 234 9.50 20.58 14.38
C ALA A 234 8.56 20.57 15.60
N ASN A 235 7.25 20.48 15.36
CA ASN A 235 6.22 20.30 16.40
C ASN A 235 5.90 18.82 16.69
N ASN A 236 6.86 17.91 16.44
CA ASN A 236 6.79 16.48 16.70
C ASN A 236 5.66 15.75 15.95
N MET A 237 5.20 16.31 14.83
CA MET A 237 4.17 15.69 14.00
C MET A 237 4.77 14.73 12.96
N THR A 238 3.97 13.73 12.59
CA THR A 238 4.24 12.81 11.48
C THR A 238 3.93 13.51 10.17
N VAL A 239 4.89 13.56 9.25
CA VAL A 239 4.71 14.21 7.94
C VAL A 239 5.04 13.24 6.81
N VAL A 240 4.32 13.39 5.72
CA VAL A 240 4.45 12.59 4.50
C VAL A 240 4.77 13.53 3.35
N TYR A 241 5.72 13.15 2.52
CA TYR A 241 5.92 13.81 1.23
C TYR A 241 5.14 13.02 0.18
N SER A 242 4.17 13.66 -0.47
CA SER A 242 3.44 13.08 -1.58
C SER A 242 3.65 13.97 -2.80
N ARG A 243 3.89 13.34 -3.95
CA ARG A 243 4.09 14.05 -5.22
C ARG A 243 3.58 13.20 -6.35
N GLY A 244 3.07 13.83 -7.39
CA GLY A 244 2.59 13.07 -8.52
C GLY A 244 1.85 13.90 -9.55
N ILE A 245 1.36 13.19 -10.55
CA ILE A 245 0.45 13.70 -11.57
C ILE A 245 -0.47 12.59 -12.03
N SER A 246 -1.63 12.98 -12.54
CA SER A 246 -2.59 12.09 -13.19
C SER A 246 -1.91 11.08 -14.13
N ALA A 247 -2.36 9.83 -14.09
CA ALA A 247 -1.89 8.78 -14.99
C ALA A 247 -2.13 9.11 -16.47
N CYS A 248 -2.93 10.14 -16.76
CA CYS A 248 -3.15 10.69 -18.09
C CYS A 248 -1.95 11.47 -18.65
N ALA A 249 -0.93 11.78 -17.84
CA ALA A 249 0.27 12.51 -18.25
C ALA A 249 1.57 11.70 -17.99
N PRO A 250 1.71 10.48 -18.56
CA PRO A 250 2.79 9.55 -18.22
C PRO A 250 4.21 10.03 -18.62
N GLN A 251 4.31 11.08 -19.44
CA GLN A 251 5.57 11.68 -19.89
C GLN A 251 6.22 12.60 -18.83
N ILE A 252 5.49 12.99 -17.79
CA ILE A 252 6.01 13.85 -16.72
C ILE A 252 6.53 12.95 -15.59
N SER A 253 7.72 13.28 -15.08
CA SER A 253 8.37 12.55 -14.00
C SER A 253 8.74 13.46 -12.83
N TYR A 254 8.75 12.89 -11.62
CA TYR A 254 9.12 13.56 -10.38
C TYR A 254 10.27 12.83 -9.65
N PHE A 255 11.10 12.08 -10.39
CA PHE A 255 12.24 11.35 -9.81
C PHE A 255 13.15 12.23 -8.96
N ASP A 256 13.47 13.44 -9.43
CA ASP A 256 14.38 14.34 -8.72
C ASP A 256 13.78 14.83 -7.39
N ASP A 257 12.49 15.17 -7.39
CA ASP A 257 11.78 15.58 -6.18
C ASP A 257 11.69 14.43 -5.17
N ILE A 258 11.41 13.21 -5.64
CA ILE A 258 11.40 12.01 -4.79
C ILE A 258 12.80 11.73 -4.22
N LYS A 259 13.86 11.78 -5.03
CA LYS A 259 15.23 11.57 -4.55
C LYS A 259 15.65 12.61 -3.51
N LYS A 260 15.26 13.88 -3.70
CA LYS A 260 15.47 14.93 -2.69
C LYS A 260 14.73 14.60 -1.40
N ALA A 261 13.46 14.20 -1.48
CA ALA A 261 12.67 13.84 -0.31
C ALA A 261 13.23 12.63 0.45
N VAL A 262 13.73 11.62 -0.27
CA VAL A 262 14.42 10.47 0.33
C VAL A 262 15.70 10.92 1.03
N ALA A 263 16.52 11.75 0.39
CA ALA A 263 17.76 12.27 0.96
C ALA A 263 17.53 13.18 2.18
N GLU A 264 16.40 13.88 2.23
CA GLU A 264 16.01 14.74 3.35
C GLU A 264 15.80 13.94 4.65
N GLY A 265 15.32 12.69 4.55
CA GLY A 265 15.27 11.75 5.69
C GLY A 265 14.30 12.12 6.83
N ILE A 266 13.47 13.16 6.67
CA ILE A 266 12.53 13.60 7.72
C ILE A 266 11.14 12.96 7.63
N PHE A 267 10.79 12.41 6.46
CA PHE A 267 9.44 11.95 6.15
C PHE A 267 9.19 10.54 6.67
N ASN A 268 8.01 10.32 7.23
CA ASN A 268 7.58 9.01 7.70
C ASN A 268 7.11 8.12 6.56
N GLU A 269 6.55 8.72 5.52
CA GLU A 269 6.22 8.07 4.26
C GLU A 269 6.58 9.00 3.10
N ILE A 270 6.91 8.42 1.96
CA ILE A 270 7.14 9.12 0.69
C ILE A 270 6.25 8.43 -0.35
N LEU A 271 5.25 9.15 -0.84
CA LEU A 271 4.24 8.64 -1.77
C LEU A 271 4.44 9.23 -3.16
N ILE A 272 4.20 8.41 -4.19
CA ILE A 272 4.16 8.82 -5.58
C ILE A 272 2.80 8.46 -6.20
N TRP A 273 2.24 9.36 -7.00
CA TRP A 273 0.98 9.15 -7.70
C TRP A 273 0.99 9.72 -9.13
N THR A 274 0.08 9.35 -10.02
CA THR A 274 -0.63 8.06 -10.03
C THR A 274 0.14 7.13 -10.97
N LEU A 275 0.59 5.98 -10.46
CA LEU A 275 1.35 5.02 -11.27
C LEU A 275 0.51 3.77 -11.53
N ASP A 276 0.32 3.42 -12.81
CA ASP A 276 -0.48 2.25 -13.21
C ASP A 276 0.34 1.17 -13.94
N ARG A 277 1.65 1.38 -14.09
CA ARG A 277 2.56 0.47 -14.80
C ARG A 277 3.62 -0.09 -13.85
N SER A 278 3.79 -1.41 -13.88
CA SER A 278 4.78 -2.12 -13.05
C SER A 278 6.21 -1.62 -13.24
N SER A 279 6.59 -1.22 -14.46
CA SER A 279 7.92 -0.64 -14.73
C SER A 279 8.14 0.66 -13.95
N SER A 280 7.21 1.63 -14.08
CA SER A 280 7.28 2.90 -13.36
C SER A 280 7.22 2.70 -11.84
N MET A 281 6.35 1.80 -11.38
CA MET A 281 6.29 1.44 -9.96
C MET A 281 7.64 0.90 -9.45
N THR A 282 8.28 0.01 -10.21
CA THR A 282 9.60 -0.55 -9.88
C THR A 282 10.65 0.55 -9.80
N ASP A 283 10.69 1.46 -10.76
CA ASP A 283 11.65 2.56 -10.79
C ASP A 283 11.52 3.47 -9.55
N TYR A 284 10.29 3.81 -9.14
CA TYR A 284 10.06 4.62 -7.93
C TYR A 284 10.28 3.85 -6.62
N ILE A 285 9.96 2.54 -6.57
CA ILE A 285 10.33 1.67 -5.44
C ILE A 285 11.85 1.70 -5.26
N ASN A 286 12.61 1.54 -6.33
CA ASN A 286 14.07 1.60 -6.32
C ASN A 286 14.60 3.00 -5.96
N ALA A 287 13.87 4.05 -6.33
CA ALA A 287 14.18 5.42 -5.91
C ALA A 287 13.88 5.69 -4.42
N GLY A 288 13.17 4.80 -3.73
CA GLY A 288 12.99 4.85 -2.29
C GLY A 288 11.61 5.34 -1.83
N VAL A 289 10.57 5.32 -2.66
CA VAL A 289 9.19 5.58 -2.20
C VAL A 289 8.72 4.50 -1.22
N THR A 290 7.90 4.86 -0.25
CA THR A 290 7.32 3.91 0.73
C THR A 290 5.88 3.55 0.39
N GLY A 291 5.28 4.22 -0.58
CA GLY A 291 3.97 3.88 -1.12
C GLY A 291 3.73 4.43 -2.51
N ILE A 292 2.78 3.82 -3.20
CA ILE A 292 2.32 4.25 -4.52
C ILE A 292 0.80 4.37 -4.47
N VAL A 293 0.31 5.49 -4.99
CA VAL A 293 -1.10 5.67 -5.30
C VAL A 293 -1.33 5.21 -6.75
N THR A 294 -2.29 4.31 -6.95
CA THR A 294 -2.51 3.64 -8.23
C THR A 294 -3.99 3.41 -8.49
N ASN A 295 -4.38 3.49 -9.76
CA ASN A 295 -5.69 3.03 -10.21
C ASN A 295 -5.75 1.50 -10.33
N LYS A 296 -4.60 0.80 -10.26
CA LYS A 296 -4.49 -0.65 -10.46
C LYS A 296 -3.79 -1.34 -9.27
N PRO A 297 -4.46 -1.49 -8.11
CA PRO A 297 -3.81 -1.99 -6.90
C PRO A 297 -3.21 -3.39 -7.06
N ILE A 298 -3.80 -4.27 -7.88
CA ILE A 298 -3.25 -5.61 -8.10
C ILE A 298 -1.87 -5.58 -8.78
N ILE A 299 -1.65 -4.60 -9.67
CA ILE A 299 -0.33 -4.39 -10.30
C ILE A 299 0.66 -3.86 -9.25
N GLY A 300 0.23 -2.91 -8.41
CA GLY A 300 1.03 -2.40 -7.30
C GLY A 300 1.45 -3.48 -6.32
N TYR A 301 0.50 -4.33 -5.91
CA TYR A 301 0.72 -5.48 -5.04
C TYR A 301 1.74 -6.45 -5.64
N ASN A 302 1.50 -6.91 -6.86
CA ASN A 302 2.39 -7.86 -7.54
C ASN A 302 3.79 -7.29 -7.79
N THR A 303 3.89 -5.99 -8.09
CA THR A 303 5.18 -5.32 -8.29
C THR A 303 5.96 -5.25 -6.98
N ALA A 304 5.32 -4.84 -5.89
CA ALA A 304 5.96 -4.78 -4.57
C ALA A 304 6.46 -6.17 -4.13
N ARG A 305 5.66 -7.23 -4.33
CA ARG A 305 6.05 -8.61 -4.01
C ARG A 305 7.28 -9.08 -4.79
N LYS A 306 7.39 -8.72 -6.07
CA LYS A 306 8.58 -9.02 -6.90
C LYS A 306 9.84 -8.28 -6.45
N GLN A 307 9.70 -7.24 -5.63
CA GLN A 307 10.80 -6.47 -5.05
C GLN A 307 11.03 -6.84 -3.56
N ASP A 308 10.55 -8.01 -3.13
CA ASP A 308 10.61 -8.49 -1.73
C ASP A 308 10.03 -7.50 -0.70
N MET A 309 9.03 -6.72 -1.13
CA MET A 309 8.29 -5.82 -0.25
C MET A 309 6.99 -6.47 0.21
N PHE A 310 6.56 -6.12 1.42
CA PHE A 310 5.31 -6.61 2.02
C PHE A 310 4.40 -5.42 2.32
N THR A 311 3.10 -5.61 2.20
CA THR A 311 2.13 -4.58 2.55
C THR A 311 2.20 -4.26 4.04
N LYS A 312 2.24 -2.96 4.37
CA LYS A 312 2.08 -2.47 5.75
C LYS A 312 0.74 -2.95 6.32
N ARG A 313 0.73 -3.26 7.60
CA ARG A 313 -0.47 -3.72 8.31
C ARG A 313 -0.88 -2.71 9.38
N THR A 314 -2.08 -2.88 9.94
CA THR A 314 -2.50 -2.05 11.07
C THR A 314 -1.73 -2.41 12.34
N PRO A 315 -1.72 -1.55 13.37
CA PRO A 315 -1.10 -1.89 14.66
C PRO A 315 -1.73 -3.09 15.36
N GLU A 316 -3.01 -3.40 15.09
CA GLU A 316 -3.67 -4.64 15.57
C GLU A 316 -3.13 -5.91 14.89
N ASP A 317 -2.54 -5.77 13.70
CA ASP A 317 -1.90 -6.87 12.96
C ASP A 317 -0.42 -7.07 13.35
N VAL A 318 0.07 -6.39 14.38
CA VAL A 318 1.34 -6.74 15.04
C VAL A 318 1.09 -7.98 15.87
N LEU A 319 0.96 -9.12 15.18
CA LEU A 319 1.28 -10.40 15.78
C LEU A 319 2.72 -10.32 16.30
N PRO A 320 3.03 -10.95 17.45
CA PRO A 320 4.37 -10.92 18.03
C PRO A 320 5.40 -11.28 16.96
N ALA A 321 6.55 -10.60 17.03
CA ALA A 321 7.70 -10.79 16.16
C ALA A 321 7.81 -12.27 15.73
N THR A 322 7.65 -12.48 14.42
CA THR A 322 7.93 -13.72 13.67
C THR A 322 8.25 -14.94 14.53
N PRO A 323 7.41 -16.00 14.54
CA PRO A 323 8.00 -17.33 14.55
C PRO A 323 8.73 -17.42 13.20
N VAL A 324 10.05 -17.35 13.26
CA VAL A 324 10.90 -18.03 12.27
C VAL A 324 10.25 -19.38 12.02
N CYS A 325 9.95 -19.72 10.77
CA CYS A 325 9.47 -21.05 10.38
C CYS A 325 10.49 -22.09 10.84
N SER A 326 10.35 -22.52 12.09
CA SER A 326 11.08 -23.59 12.73
C SER A 326 10.12 -24.76 12.68
N GLY A 327 10.39 -25.68 11.76
CA GLY A 327 9.50 -26.80 11.47
C GLY A 327 9.22 -27.66 12.70
N ALA A 328 8.03 -28.26 12.72
CA ALA A 328 7.79 -29.65 13.15
C ALA A 328 6.28 -29.89 13.21
N LEU A 329 5.88 -31.03 12.67
CA LEU A 329 4.55 -31.61 12.79
C LEU A 329 4.15 -31.73 14.27
N SER A 330 2.93 -31.33 14.63
CA SER A 330 2.09 -32.10 15.56
C SER A 330 0.63 -31.78 15.29
N GLY A 331 -0.17 -32.84 15.20
CA GLY A 331 -1.48 -32.83 14.57
C GLY A 331 -2.64 -32.29 15.41
N GLY A 332 -3.83 -32.44 14.84
CA GLY A 332 -5.12 -32.16 15.48
C GLY A 332 -5.78 -30.94 14.87
N GLY A 333 -6.75 -31.17 13.99
CA GLY A 333 -7.42 -30.12 13.24
C GLY A 333 -8.22 -29.14 14.09
N VAL A 334 -8.58 -28.01 13.48
CA VAL A 334 -9.95 -27.49 13.25
C VAL A 334 -9.78 -26.28 12.32
N TRP A 335 -10.71 -26.13 11.37
CA TRP A 335 -10.82 -25.05 10.39
C TRP A 335 -10.55 -23.64 10.95
N GLY A 336 -9.50 -22.99 10.44
CA GLY A 336 -9.19 -21.58 10.64
C GLY A 336 -8.12 -21.18 9.63
N GLY A 337 -8.44 -20.28 8.71
CA GLY A 337 -7.57 -19.89 7.60
C GLY A 337 -6.33 -19.14 8.07
N ASP A 338 -5.24 -19.87 8.27
CA ASP A 338 -3.90 -19.29 8.45
C ASP A 338 -3.27 -19.00 7.08
N TYR A 339 -3.12 -17.70 6.80
CA TYR A 339 -2.45 -17.12 5.63
C TYR A 339 -0.93 -17.40 5.63
N CYS A 340 -0.54 -18.66 5.49
CA CYS A 340 0.76 -19.05 4.95
C CYS A 340 0.58 -19.38 3.46
N SER A 341 0.28 -18.35 2.65
CA SER A 341 0.22 -18.52 1.20
C SER A 341 1.61 -18.80 0.64
N GLY A 342 1.74 -19.91 -0.04
CA GLY A 342 2.69 -20.02 -1.14
C GLY A 342 2.34 -21.25 -1.96
N CYS A 343 1.78 -21.07 -3.14
CA CYS A 343 1.75 -22.02 -4.25
C CYS A 343 0.91 -21.36 -5.34
N ASP A 344 1.58 -20.89 -6.37
CA ASP A 344 0.93 -20.34 -7.56
C ASP A 344 1.64 -20.83 -8.81
N CYS A 345 0.94 -20.83 -9.94
CA CYS A 345 1.47 -21.29 -11.21
C CYS A 345 1.07 -20.38 -12.37
N ASN A 346 2.04 -20.08 -13.23
CA ASN A 346 1.82 -19.35 -14.48
C ASN A 346 1.67 -20.30 -15.66
N TYR A 347 0.90 -19.88 -16.66
CA TYR A 347 0.81 -20.59 -17.93
C TYR A 347 2.05 -20.32 -18.80
N VAL A 348 2.61 -21.39 -19.37
CA VAL A 348 3.76 -21.32 -20.28
C VAL A 348 3.34 -21.82 -21.65
N ASN A 349 3.34 -20.92 -22.64
CA ASN A 349 3.12 -21.26 -24.04
C ASN A 349 4.43 -21.77 -24.68
N LYS A 350 4.45 -23.01 -25.16
CA LYS A 350 5.62 -23.62 -25.82
C LYS A 350 5.49 -23.77 -27.34
N GLY A 351 4.44 -23.20 -27.95
CA GLY A 351 4.22 -23.23 -29.40
C GLY A 351 3.63 -24.53 -29.93
N LEU A 352 3.47 -24.61 -31.26
CA LEU A 352 2.64 -25.60 -31.96
C LEU A 352 3.08 -27.07 -31.79
N PHE A 353 4.34 -27.32 -31.46
CA PHE A 353 4.95 -28.67 -31.43
C PHE A 353 5.36 -29.14 -30.04
N LYS A 354 5.09 -28.37 -28.98
CA LYS A 354 5.39 -28.71 -27.58
C LYS A 354 4.15 -28.53 -26.73
N ARG A 355 3.95 -29.39 -25.73
CA ARG A 355 2.83 -29.25 -24.80
C ARG A 355 3.01 -27.98 -23.98
N SER A 356 2.01 -27.10 -24.05
CA SER A 356 1.89 -25.95 -23.16
C SER A 356 1.21 -26.39 -21.87
N GLY A 357 1.51 -25.73 -20.76
CA GLY A 357 0.99 -26.13 -19.45
C GLY A 357 1.43 -25.17 -18.36
N CYS A 358 1.31 -25.60 -17.11
CA CYS A 358 1.62 -24.75 -15.97
C CYS A 358 3.05 -24.93 -15.47
N ALA A 359 3.63 -23.85 -14.95
CA ALA A 359 4.89 -23.84 -14.22
C ALA A 359 4.75 -23.03 -12.94
N ILE A 360 5.40 -23.47 -11.86
CA ILE A 360 5.34 -22.82 -10.55
C ILE A 360 5.86 -21.39 -10.67
N SER A 361 5.03 -20.43 -10.27
CA SER A 361 5.35 -19.01 -10.14
C SER A 361 5.58 -18.61 -8.68
N GLU A 362 5.06 -19.38 -7.73
CA GLU A 362 5.33 -19.25 -6.30
C GLU A 362 5.49 -20.64 -5.69
N PRO A 363 6.66 -20.99 -5.12
CA PRO A 363 6.90 -22.33 -4.60
C PRO A 363 6.12 -22.57 -3.30
N PRO A 364 5.78 -23.83 -3.01
CA PRO A 364 5.08 -24.21 -1.79
C PRO A 364 6.00 -24.10 -0.55
N PRO A 365 5.45 -23.98 0.67
CA PRO A 365 6.22 -24.09 1.90
C PRO A 365 7.02 -25.41 1.98
N ALA A 366 8.12 -25.41 2.73
CA ALA A 366 8.88 -26.62 3.01
C ALA A 366 8.00 -27.73 3.60
N ASN A 367 8.24 -28.96 3.15
CA ASN A 367 7.46 -30.17 3.45
C ASN A 367 6.04 -30.20 2.85
N THR A 368 5.75 -29.31 1.89
CA THR A 368 4.51 -29.33 1.09
C THR A 368 4.85 -29.26 -0.39
N ALA A 369 3.85 -29.47 -1.25
CA ALA A 369 4.01 -29.46 -2.69
C ALA A 369 2.97 -28.57 -3.37
N CYS A 370 3.25 -28.13 -4.59
CA CYS A 370 2.41 -27.20 -5.32
C CYS A 370 1.71 -27.92 -6.46
N LYS A 371 0.38 -27.99 -6.36
CA LYS A 371 -0.47 -28.58 -7.38
C LYS A 371 -0.89 -27.49 -8.36
N CYS A 372 -0.18 -27.39 -9.47
CA CYS A 372 -0.58 -26.52 -10.57
C CYS A 372 -1.82 -27.04 -11.29
N ILE A 373 -2.75 -26.14 -11.63
CA ILE A 373 -4.01 -26.47 -12.29
C ILE A 373 -4.20 -25.50 -13.45
N TYR A 374 -4.33 -26.04 -14.67
CA TYR A 374 -4.75 -25.24 -15.83
C TYR A 374 -6.21 -24.84 -15.68
N ARG A 375 -6.49 -23.53 -15.70
CA ARG A 375 -7.82 -22.96 -15.46
C ARG A 375 -8.57 -22.62 -16.76
N GLY A 376 -8.00 -22.93 -17.91
CA GLY A 376 -8.53 -22.52 -19.21
C GLY A 376 -8.03 -21.14 -19.64
N ALA A 377 -8.33 -20.73 -20.88
CA ALA A 377 -7.95 -19.44 -21.45
C ALA A 377 -6.47 -19.04 -21.24
N TRP A 378 -5.54 -20.00 -21.37
CA TRP A 378 -4.11 -19.76 -21.18
C TRP A 378 -3.75 -19.25 -19.77
N THR A 379 -4.49 -19.69 -18.75
CA THR A 379 -4.25 -19.34 -17.33
C THR A 379 -4.02 -20.58 -16.48
N CYS A 380 -3.20 -20.42 -15.43
CA CYS A 380 -2.90 -21.43 -14.44
C CYS A 380 -3.11 -20.85 -13.04
N GLY A 381 -3.24 -21.72 -12.05
CA GLY A 381 -3.16 -21.35 -10.63
C GLY A 381 -2.65 -22.51 -9.80
N GLY A 382 -2.18 -22.22 -8.58
CA GLY A 382 -1.63 -23.21 -7.66
C GLY A 382 -2.53 -23.52 -6.45
N GLU A 383 -2.37 -24.72 -5.90
CA GLU A 383 -2.92 -25.15 -4.61
C GLU A 383 -1.83 -25.88 -3.80
N VAL A 384 -1.66 -25.50 -2.52
CA VAL A 384 -0.74 -26.21 -1.61
C VAL A 384 -1.34 -27.56 -1.23
N VAL A 385 -0.59 -28.64 -1.47
CA VAL A 385 -1.00 -30.01 -1.14
C VAL A 385 0.13 -30.75 -0.42
N PRO A 386 -0.16 -31.87 0.28
CA PRO A 386 0.89 -32.74 0.80
C PRO A 386 1.78 -33.29 -0.32
N CYS A 387 3.07 -33.42 -0.06
CA CYS A 387 4.01 -34.02 -1.02
C CYS A 387 3.64 -35.47 -1.35
N SER A 388 3.86 -35.86 -2.60
CA SER A 388 3.75 -37.26 -3.02
C SER A 388 4.76 -38.18 -2.33
N ASP A 389 5.94 -37.66 -2.03
CA ASP A 389 6.99 -38.30 -1.24
C ASP A 389 7.58 -37.26 -0.26
N SER A 390 7.30 -37.43 1.03
CA SER A 390 7.76 -36.53 2.10
C SER A 390 9.26 -36.60 2.35
N THR A 391 9.95 -37.63 1.86
CA THR A 391 11.40 -37.80 2.03
C THR A 391 12.22 -37.13 0.93
N SER A 392 11.57 -36.81 -0.20
CA SER A 392 12.14 -36.18 -1.38
C SER A 392 12.82 -34.84 -1.07
N PRO A 393 14.00 -34.55 -1.64
CA PRO A 393 14.65 -33.24 -1.48
C PRO A 393 13.76 -32.10 -2.02
N PHE A 394 12.93 -32.36 -3.04
CA PHE A 394 11.98 -31.40 -3.61
C PHE A 394 10.75 -31.17 -2.72
N CYS A 395 10.51 -32.03 -1.74
CA CYS A 395 9.52 -31.79 -0.69
C CYS A 395 10.14 -31.02 0.49
N LYS A 396 11.38 -31.37 0.88
CA LYS A 396 12.09 -30.72 1.98
C LYS A 396 12.48 -29.28 1.65
N SER A 397 12.85 -29.02 0.40
CA SER A 397 13.24 -27.72 -0.12
C SER A 397 12.63 -27.49 -1.51
N PRO A 398 11.31 -27.23 -1.58
CA PRO A 398 10.61 -27.02 -2.84
C PRO A 398 11.07 -25.74 -3.54
N GLY A 399 11.13 -25.78 -4.87
CA GLY A 399 11.58 -24.67 -5.71
C GLY A 399 10.70 -24.45 -6.93
N TYR A 400 11.25 -23.77 -7.93
CA TYR A 400 10.54 -23.41 -9.17
C TYR A 400 10.66 -24.50 -10.25
N ASP A 401 11.06 -25.72 -9.91
CA ASP A 401 11.39 -26.76 -10.88
C ASP A 401 10.27 -27.79 -11.09
N LYS A 402 10.41 -28.58 -12.16
CA LYS A 402 9.45 -29.62 -12.53
C LYS A 402 9.24 -30.66 -11.44
N ASN A 403 10.30 -31.04 -10.72
CA ASN A 403 10.21 -32.08 -9.71
C ASN A 403 9.41 -31.59 -8.50
N THR A 404 9.54 -30.31 -8.14
CA THR A 404 8.69 -29.67 -7.13
C THR A 404 7.21 -29.67 -7.53
N CYS A 405 6.88 -29.34 -8.79
CA CYS A 405 5.51 -29.41 -9.31
C CYS A 405 4.94 -30.83 -9.30
N GLN A 406 5.77 -31.82 -9.68
CA GLN A 406 5.37 -33.22 -9.70
C GLN A 406 5.05 -33.76 -8.31
N GLN A 407 5.68 -33.25 -7.25
CA GLN A 407 5.31 -33.62 -5.88
C GLN A 407 3.85 -33.28 -5.56
N GLY A 408 3.28 -32.25 -6.20
CA GLY A 408 1.90 -31.81 -6.00
C GLY A 408 0.89 -32.51 -6.93
N ARG A 409 1.35 -33.35 -7.86
CA ARG A 409 0.52 -34.08 -8.84
C ARG A 409 -0.40 -33.16 -9.66
N GLY A 410 0.12 -31.98 -10.05
CA GLY A 410 -0.57 -31.00 -10.90
C GLY A 410 -0.20 -31.07 -12.39
N ASP A 411 -0.66 -30.10 -13.17
CA ASP A 411 -0.17 -29.84 -14.53
C ASP A 411 1.24 -29.24 -14.47
N CYS A 412 2.23 -29.98 -14.94
CA CYS A 412 3.63 -29.55 -14.97
C CYS A 412 4.19 -29.51 -16.41
N ASP A 413 3.32 -29.42 -17.42
CA ASP A 413 3.72 -29.42 -18.84
C ASP A 413 4.39 -28.10 -19.26
N GLY A 414 4.29 -27.07 -18.41
CA GLY A 414 5.01 -25.80 -18.55
C GLY A 414 6.53 -25.92 -18.39
N TYR A 415 7.07 -27.05 -17.93
CA TYR A 415 8.51 -27.36 -17.77
C TYR A 415 9.15 -28.18 -18.89
#